data_AF-A0A085GD32-F1
#
_entry.id   AF-A0A085GD32-F1
#
_cell.length_a   1.000
_cell.length_b   1.000
_cell.length_c   1.000
_cell.angle_alpha   90.00
_cell.angle_beta   90.00
_cell.angle_gamma   90.00
#
_symmetry.space_group_name_H-M   'P 1'
#
loop_
_entity.id
_entity.type
_entity.pdbx_description
1 polymer ?
#
loop_
_entity_poly.entity_id
_entity_poly.type
_entity_poly.pdbx_seq_one_letter_code
_entity_poly.pdbx_strand_id
1 'polypeptide(L)'
;MTNSTRRPLVIDRFYDVLDEQTQAQLTPEQKQEIEDAIVSITLASRHRIDVRKSFPFFGARYYLVFLLGRDLRKRPRKESTLVRIIVTILILFGILFATLCVLLTLYMLKSAAGIDLIRNFHVGIWDWWLSLRNH
;
A
#
# COMPACT_ATOMS: atom_id res chain seq x y z
N MET A 1 17.09 6.45 33.81
CA MET A 1 17.83 5.20 34.11
C MET A 1 16.84 4.05 34.16
N THR A 2 17.25 2.87 33.68
CA THR A 2 16.52 1.60 33.55
C THR A 2 15.61 1.47 32.31
N ASN A 3 16.20 1.06 31.19
CA ASN A 3 15.53 0.13 30.29
C ASN A 3 16.52 -0.97 30.01
N SER A 4 16.26 -2.13 30.61
CA SER A 4 17.00 -3.38 30.39
C SER A 4 17.25 -3.55 28.89
N THR A 5 18.52 -3.47 28.50
CA THR A 5 19.01 -3.70 27.14
C THR A 5 18.81 -5.17 26.81
N ARG A 6 17.57 -5.58 26.58
CA ARG A 6 17.29 -6.92 26.05
C ARG A 6 17.93 -6.98 24.68
N ARG A 7 18.97 -7.80 24.56
CA ARG A 7 19.59 -8.12 23.29
C ARG A 7 18.48 -8.51 22.31
N PRO A 8 18.44 -7.91 21.11
CA PRO A 8 17.42 -8.25 20.12
C PRO A 8 17.42 -9.77 19.87
N LEU A 9 16.25 -10.42 19.94
CA LEU A 9 16.10 -11.88 19.75
C LEU A 9 16.71 -12.43 18.45
N VAL A 10 16.95 -11.55 17.47
CA VAL A 10 17.61 -11.88 16.20
C VAL A 10 19.12 -12.12 16.36
N ILE A 11 19.77 -11.45 17.30
CA ILE A 11 21.20 -11.60 17.60
C ILE A 11 21.44 -12.94 18.28
N ASP A 12 20.61 -13.30 19.26
CA ASP A 12 20.72 -14.58 19.96
C ASP A 12 20.52 -15.74 18.97
N ARG A 13 19.48 -15.67 18.15
CA ARG A 13 19.23 -16.65 17.08
C ARG A 13 20.37 -16.77 16.07
N PHE A 14 21.06 -15.66 15.78
CA PHE A 14 22.22 -15.69 14.88
C PHE A 14 23.36 -16.50 15.49
N TYR A 15 23.69 -16.26 16.76
CA TYR A 15 24.75 -16.99 17.45
C TYR A 15 24.38 -18.46 17.74
N ASP A 16 23.10 -18.78 17.96
CA ASP A 16 22.63 -20.17 18.10
C ASP A 16 22.84 -21.01 16.83
N VAL A 17 22.86 -20.37 15.65
CA VAL A 17 23.04 -21.03 14.36
C VAL A 17 24.50 -20.99 13.89
N LEU A 18 25.29 -20.04 14.41
CA LEU A 18 26.70 -19.91 14.07
C LEU A 18 27.50 -21.04 14.70
N ASP A 19 28.41 -21.64 13.95
CA ASP A 19 29.30 -22.68 14.44
C ASP A 19 30.15 -22.18 15.63
N GLU A 20 30.29 -23.01 16.66
CA GLU A 20 30.96 -22.66 17.91
C GLU A 20 32.45 -22.33 17.71
N GLN A 21 33.13 -23.04 16.80
CA GLN A 21 34.55 -22.77 16.52
C GLN A 21 34.72 -21.41 15.85
N THR A 22 33.81 -21.07 14.93
CA THR A 22 33.78 -19.77 14.27
C THR A 22 33.47 -18.66 15.27
N GLN A 23 32.51 -18.87 16.18
CA GLN A 23 32.14 -17.90 17.21
C GLN A 23 33.29 -17.59 18.18
N ALA A 24 34.11 -18.59 18.49
CA ALA A 24 35.28 -18.46 19.35
C ALA A 24 36.42 -17.66 18.69
N GLN A 25 36.51 -17.67 17.36
CA GLN A 25 37.54 -16.93 16.61
C GLN A 25 37.21 -15.44 16.41
N LEU A 26 35.95 -15.03 16.63
CA LEU A 26 35.53 -13.64 16.46
C LEU A 26 36.06 -12.74 17.58
N THR A 27 36.71 -11.64 17.22
CA THR A 27 37.14 -10.62 18.18
C THR A 27 35.95 -9.83 18.73
N PRO A 28 36.09 -9.15 19.89
CA PRO A 28 35.02 -8.32 20.45
C PRO A 28 34.55 -7.23 19.48
N GLU A 29 35.47 -6.59 18.76
CA GLU A 29 35.16 -5.53 17.79
C GLU A 29 34.35 -6.09 16.62
N GLN A 30 34.73 -7.27 16.11
CA GLN A 30 34.01 -7.95 15.03
C GLN A 30 32.61 -8.36 15.47
N LYS A 31 32.44 -8.84 16.71
CA LYS A 31 31.12 -9.18 17.26
C LYS A 31 30.23 -7.95 17.29
N GLN A 32 30.76 -6.81 17.74
CA GLN A 32 29.99 -5.57 17.80
C GLN A 32 29.59 -5.06 16.42
N GLU A 33 30.48 -5.08 15.43
CA GLU A 33 30.13 -4.71 14.04
C GLU A 33 29.07 -5.63 13.44
N ILE A 34 29.14 -6.94 13.71
CA ILE A 34 28.15 -7.92 13.26
C ILE A 34 26.79 -7.64 13.91
N GLU A 35 26.75 -7.39 15.22
CA GLU A 35 25.53 -7.05 15.95
C GLU A 35 24.86 -5.78 15.39
N ASP A 36 25.64 -4.72 15.18
CA ASP A 36 25.17 -3.45 14.62
C ASP A 36 24.65 -3.64 13.18
N ALA A 37 25.35 -4.43 12.37
CA ALA A 37 24.91 -4.79 11.03
C ALA A 37 23.57 -5.55 11.05
N ILE A 38 23.44 -6.58 11.89
CA ILE A 38 22.20 -7.37 12.04
C ILE A 38 21.04 -6.49 12.48
N VAL A 39 21.26 -5.61 13.46
CA VAL A 39 20.23 -4.68 13.94
C VAL A 39 19.80 -3.72 12.84
N SER A 40 20.74 -3.14 12.10
CA SER A 40 20.44 -2.20 11.02
C SER A 40 19.64 -2.85 9.87
N ILE A 41 19.99 -4.09 9.50
CA ILE A 41 19.26 -4.88 8.48
C ILE A 41 17.85 -5.21 8.97
N THR A 42 17.72 -5.63 10.23
CA THR A 42 16.44 -6.07 10.80
C THR A 42 15.49 -4.89 10.99
N LEU A 43 15.99 -3.71 11.41
CA LEU A 43 15.19 -2.49 11.53
C LEU A 43 14.68 -1.99 10.18
N ALA A 44 15.52 -2.05 9.13
CA ALA A 44 15.10 -1.71 7.77
C ALA A 44 14.03 -2.67 7.21
N SER A 45 13.89 -3.85 7.81
CA SER A 45 12.93 -4.89 7.43
C SER A 45 11.60 -4.79 8.19
N ARG A 46 11.50 -3.94 9.23
CA ARG A 46 10.26 -3.74 9.98
C ARG A 46 9.26 -2.91 9.17
N HIS A 47 8.41 -3.60 8.41
CA HIS A 47 7.21 -3.00 7.85
C HIS A 47 6.13 -2.89 8.93
N ARG A 48 5.47 -1.73 9.00
CA ARG A 48 4.46 -1.45 10.04
C ARG A 48 3.22 -2.32 9.85
N ILE A 49 2.95 -2.72 8.61
CA ILE A 49 1.90 -3.65 8.21
C ILE A 49 2.53 -4.66 7.25
N ASP A 50 2.63 -5.91 7.68
CA ASP A 50 3.06 -7.04 6.86
C ASP A 50 1.95 -8.10 6.87
N VAL A 51 1.16 -8.14 5.80
CA VAL A 51 0.13 -9.16 5.61
C VAL A 51 0.60 -10.12 4.54
N ARG A 52 0.91 -11.34 4.97
CA ARG A 52 1.23 -12.45 4.08
C ARG A 52 0.16 -13.50 4.23
N LYS A 53 -0.70 -13.65 3.23
CA LYS A 53 -1.67 -14.73 3.16
C LYS A 53 -1.33 -15.64 2.01
N SER A 54 -1.33 -16.94 2.29
CA SER A 54 -1.35 -17.97 1.27
C SER A 54 -2.75 -18.55 1.23
N PHE A 55 -3.31 -18.70 0.04
CA PHE A 55 -4.61 -19.34 -0.13
C PHE A 55 -4.57 -20.35 -1.29
N PRO A 56 -5.20 -21.52 -1.11
CA PRO A 56 -5.35 -22.48 -2.19
C PRO A 56 -6.46 -22.01 -3.15
N PHE A 57 -6.19 -22.05 -4.46
CA PHE A 57 -7.17 -21.75 -5.50
C PHE A 57 -6.89 -22.63 -6.73
N PHE A 58 -7.90 -23.34 -7.24
CA PHE A 58 -7.79 -24.25 -8.41
C PHE A 58 -6.57 -25.20 -8.40
N GLY A 59 -6.29 -25.85 -7.27
CA GLY A 59 -5.19 -26.83 -7.17
C GLY A 59 -3.78 -26.23 -7.09
N ALA A 60 -3.65 -24.90 -7.20
CA ALA A 60 -2.41 -24.18 -6.98
C ALA A 60 -2.48 -23.38 -5.67
N ARG A 61 -1.32 -23.08 -5.08
CA ARG A 61 -1.20 -22.19 -3.92
C ARG A 61 -0.75 -20.82 -4.39
N TYR A 62 -1.59 -19.83 -4.15
CA TYR A 62 -1.27 -18.43 -4.43
C TYR A 62 -0.85 -17.75 -3.13
N TYR A 63 0.05 -16.78 -3.25
CA TYR A 63 0.49 -15.95 -2.14
C TYR A 63 0.17 -14.49 -2.42
N LEU A 64 -0.36 -13.82 -1.41
CA LEU A 64 -0.61 -12.38 -1.40
C LEU A 64 0.26 -11.77 -0.30
N VAL A 65 1.12 -10.85 -0.71
CA VAL A 65 2.00 -10.09 0.19
C VAL A 65 1.63 -8.63 0.06
N PHE A 66 1.11 -8.06 1.16
CA PHE A 66 0.81 -6.65 1.27
C PHE A 66 1.72 -6.04 2.34
N LEU A 67 2.61 -5.17 1.88
CA LEU A 67 3.54 -4.43 2.73
C LEU A 67 3.16 -2.96 2.68
N LEU A 68 2.83 -2.39 3.83
CA LEU A 68 2.60 -0.95 3.97
C LEU A 68 3.50 -0.38 5.06
N GLY A 69 4.25 0.66 4.72
CA GLY A 69 5.18 1.30 5.64
C GLY A 69 5.98 2.40 4.97
N ARG A 70 6.63 3.21 5.79
CA ARG A 70 7.54 4.26 5.32
C ARG A 70 8.82 3.61 4.81
N ASP A 71 9.24 3.93 3.59
CA ASP A 71 10.54 3.47 3.08
C ASP A 71 11.66 4.20 3.82
N LEU A 72 12.50 3.45 4.54
CA LEU A 72 13.66 3.95 5.29
C LEU A 72 14.99 3.55 4.62
N ARG A 73 14.94 2.99 3.41
CA ARG A 73 16.12 2.53 2.70
C ARG A 73 16.93 3.73 2.18
N LYS A 74 18.26 3.70 2.39
CA LYS A 74 19.18 4.73 1.89
C LYS A 74 19.29 4.79 0.36
N ARG A 75 18.93 3.71 -0.33
CA ARG A 75 18.99 3.61 -1.80
C ARG A 75 17.61 3.23 -2.34
N PRO A 76 16.93 4.11 -3.08
CA PRO A 76 15.63 3.78 -3.64
C PRO A 76 15.79 2.65 -4.68
N ARG A 77 14.88 1.67 -4.65
CA ARG A 77 14.74 0.72 -5.76
C ARG A 77 14.20 1.47 -6.97
N LYS A 78 14.63 1.08 -8.18
CA LYS A 78 13.96 1.54 -9.41
C LYS A 78 12.49 1.17 -9.29
N GLU A 79 11.61 2.18 -9.30
CA GLU A 79 10.17 1.95 -9.32
C GLU A 79 9.82 1.01 -10.48
N SER A 80 8.93 0.06 -10.22
CA SER A 80 8.42 -0.80 -11.28
C SER A 80 7.57 0.05 -12.22
N THR A 81 7.93 0.08 -13.51
CA THR A 81 7.18 0.79 -14.56
C THR A 81 5.69 0.40 -14.54
N LEU A 82 5.37 -0.85 -14.20
CA LEU A 82 3.98 -1.32 -14.07
C LEU A 82 3.21 -0.62 -12.95
N VAL A 83 3.85 -0.42 -11.79
CA VAL A 83 3.22 0.30 -10.68
C VAL A 83 2.91 1.73 -11.08
N ARG A 84 3.83 2.39 -11.78
CA ARG A 84 3.63 3.75 -12.28
C ARG A 84 2.46 3.82 -13.25
N ILE A 85 2.37 2.88 -14.22
CA ILE A 85 1.26 2.81 -15.17
C ILE A 85 -0.08 2.63 -14.45
N ILE A 86 -0.17 1.69 -13.51
CA ILE A 86 -1.40 1.43 -12.75
C ILE A 86 -1.84 2.68 -11.97
N VAL A 87 -0.90 3.36 -11.30
CA VAL A 87 -1.19 4.59 -10.56
C VAL A 87 -1.66 5.69 -11.51
N THR A 88 -1.03 5.86 -12.68
CA THR A 88 -1.46 6.83 -13.69
C THR A 88 -2.87 6.54 -14.19
N ILE A 89 -3.19 5.28 -14.50
CA ILE A 89 -4.54 4.87 -14.92
C ILE A 89 -5.56 5.18 -13.82
N LEU A 90 -5.25 4.88 -12.56
CA LEU A 90 -6.14 5.14 -11.44
C LEU A 90 -6.42 6.64 -11.26
N ILE A 91 -5.39 7.48 -11.41
CA ILE A 91 -5.53 8.95 -11.36
C ILE A 91 -6.40 9.44 -12.51
N LEU A 92 -6.15 8.99 -13.74
CA LEU A 92 -6.95 9.35 -14.92
C LEU A 92 -8.41 8.97 -14.75
N PHE A 93 -8.67 7.75 -14.26
CA PHE A 93 -10.02 7.28 -13.98
C PHE A 93 -10.70 8.11 -12.89
N GLY A 94 -9.97 8.47 -11.82
CA GLY A 94 -10.47 9.34 -10.76
C GLY A 94 -10.86 10.73 -11.27
N ILE A 95 -10.03 11.33 -12.12
CA ILE A 95 -10.33 12.63 -12.75
C ILE A 95 -11.56 12.52 -13.64
N LEU A 96 -11.63 11.50 -14.51
CA LEU A 96 -12.77 11.27 -15.40
C LEU A 96 -14.07 11.11 -14.61
N PHE A 97 -14.05 10.31 -13.55
CA PHE A 97 -15.19 10.08 -12.68
C PHE A 97 -15.63 11.38 -11.98
N ALA A 98 -14.68 12.15 -11.45
CA ALA A 98 -14.99 13.45 -10.83
C ALA A 98 -15.61 14.43 -11.82
N THR A 99 -15.07 14.52 -13.05
CA THR A 99 -15.64 15.35 -14.12
C THR A 99 -17.07 14.93 -14.44
N LEU A 100 -17.32 13.62 -14.56
CA LEU A 100 -18.65 13.10 -14.85
C LEU A 100 -19.65 13.41 -13.73
N CYS A 101 -19.25 13.29 -12.46
CA CYS A 101 -20.05 13.69 -11.30
C CYS A 101 -20.39 15.19 -11.30
N VAL A 102 -19.42 16.05 -11.64
CA VAL A 102 -19.65 17.51 -11.75
C VAL A 102 -20.62 17.81 -12.88
N LEU A 103 -20.42 17.23 -14.07
CA LEU A 103 -21.32 17.41 -15.21
C LEU A 103 -22.73 16.93 -14.89
N LEU A 104 -22.86 15.78 -14.22
CA LEU A 104 -24.15 15.25 -13.79
C LEU A 104 -24.83 16.21 -12.79
N THR A 105 -24.08 16.75 -11.84
CA THR A 105 -24.61 17.71 -10.85
C THR A 105 -25.09 18.99 -11.52
N LEU A 106 -24.28 19.55 -12.44
CA LEU A 106 -24.66 20.72 -13.22
C LEU A 106 -25.87 20.45 -14.11
N TYR A 107 -25.96 19.25 -14.69
CA TYR A 107 -27.13 18.82 -15.46
C TYR A 107 -28.39 18.72 -14.59
N MET A 108 -28.30 18.13 -13.39
CA MET A 108 -29.41 18.07 -12.44
C MET A 108 -29.87 19.47 -12.01
N LEU A 109 -28.94 20.37 -11.70
CA LEU A 109 -29.26 21.75 -11.31
C LEU A 109 -29.92 22.52 -12.47
N LYS A 110 -29.39 22.37 -13.68
CA LYS A 110 -30.00 22.91 -14.91
C LYS A 110 -31.42 22.38 -15.11
N SER A 111 -31.61 21.06 -14.99
CA SER A 111 -32.90 20.41 -15.19
C SER A 111 -33.93 20.87 -14.15
N ALA A 112 -33.51 21.05 -12.89
CA ALA A 112 -34.36 21.58 -11.83
C ALA A 112 -34.74 23.06 -12.05
N ALA A 113 -33.88 23.85 -12.68
CA ALA A 113 -34.13 25.26 -13.00
C ALA A 113 -35.05 25.47 -14.23
N GLY A 114 -35.43 24.40 -14.94
CA GLY A 114 -36.34 24.47 -16.10
C GLY A 114 -35.76 25.16 -17.33
N ILE A 115 -34.44 25.38 -17.38
CA ILE A 115 -33.77 26.02 -18.52
C ILE A 115 -33.43 24.94 -19.54
N ASP A 116 -34.14 24.88 -20.67
CA ASP A 116 -33.78 24.03 -21.81
C ASP A 116 -32.67 24.68 -22.64
N LEU A 117 -31.48 24.06 -22.72
CA LEU A 117 -30.42 24.52 -23.64
C LEU A 117 -30.59 23.90 -25.04
N ILE A 118 -31.29 22.77 -25.13
CA ILE A 118 -31.52 22.03 -26.37
C ILE A 118 -33.02 21.77 -26.45
N ARG A 119 -33.71 22.53 -27.31
CA ARG A 119 -35.11 22.23 -27.62
C ARG A 119 -35.21 20.78 -28.10
N ASN A 120 -36.00 19.96 -27.39
CA ASN A 120 -36.35 18.57 -27.69
C ASN A 120 -35.32 17.48 -27.32
N PHE A 121 -34.32 17.73 -26.46
CA PHE A 121 -33.44 16.65 -25.96
C PHE A 121 -33.27 16.67 -24.45
N HIS A 122 -33.96 15.75 -23.77
CA HIS A 122 -33.84 15.50 -22.34
C HIS A 122 -33.26 14.10 -22.13
N VAL A 123 -32.23 13.98 -21.29
CA VAL A 123 -31.55 12.71 -20.99
C VAL A 123 -32.40 11.80 -20.07
N GLY A 124 -33.50 12.32 -19.49
CA GLY A 124 -34.47 11.54 -18.69
C GLY A 124 -34.02 11.15 -17.28
N ILE A 125 -32.79 11.51 -16.88
CA ILE A 125 -32.25 11.18 -15.54
C ILE A 125 -33.03 11.91 -14.42
N TRP A 126 -33.52 13.12 -14.70
CA TRP A 126 -34.31 13.91 -13.75
C TRP A 126 -35.70 13.32 -13.53
N ASP A 127 -36.35 12.90 -14.61
CA ASP A 127 -37.66 12.25 -14.55
C ASP A 127 -37.57 10.89 -13.85
N TRP A 128 -36.50 10.12 -14.10
CA TRP A 128 -36.20 8.90 -13.37
C TRP A 128 -36.01 9.17 -11.86
N TRP A 129 -35.25 10.19 -11.48
CA TRP A 129 -35.06 10.58 -10.08
C TRP A 129 -36.37 11.01 -9.41
N LEU A 130 -37.20 11.80 -10.09
CA LEU A 130 -38.54 12.17 -9.62
C LEU A 130 -39.44 10.94 -9.42
N SER A 131 -39.38 9.96 -10.33
CA SER A 131 -40.13 8.71 -10.18
C SER A 131 -39.69 7.91 -8.94
N LEU A 132 -38.40 7.97 -8.58
CA LEU A 132 -37.86 7.31 -7.41
C LEU A 132 -38.29 7.96 -6.09
N ARG A 133 -38.56 9.28 -6.11
CA ARG A 133 -39.04 10.05 -4.94
C ARG A 133 -40.55 9.92 -4.72
N ASN A 134 -41.31 9.68 -5.78
CA ASN A 134 -42.78 9.62 -5.73
C ASN A 134 -43.34 8.22 -5.38
N HIS A 135 -42.46 7.29 -4.99
CA HIS A 135 -42.76 6.00 -4.35
C HIS A 135 -42.28 6.02 -2.89
#